data_AF-A0A815XM50-F1
#
_entry.id   AF-A0A815XM50-F1
#
_cell.length_a   1.000
_cell.length_b   1.000
_cell.length_c   1.000
_cell.angle_alpha   90.00
_cell.angle_beta   90.00
_cell.angle_gamma   90.00
#
_symmetry.space_group_name_H-M   'P 1'
#
loop_
_entity.id
_entity.type
_entity.pdbx_description
1 polymer ?
#
loop_
_entity_poly.entity_id
_entity_poly.type
_entity_poly.pdbx_seq_one_letter_code
_entity_poly.pdbx_strand_id
1 'polypeptide(L)'
;MSGTINVFFATMKGSKYSTQLKEGYSVEDIKKIVQEKFGSTNYRLVVNGQEIQDNDPVKFSELKKSIKNSTTIYVCQRMDGGSGLVDIDSHKATILVDLQDELRKIPTQQTNSECMICTEEKKCIKFCCSSIICKECFPNYFANYDYKIICLTCNKTVSPEKVFVTLQFIQSLLQLDETTLMARNIDFQICTCGAFSINSTMYAKQKCDNCQRWLCFFCNADWNETEKKMRNETYTCR
;
A
#
# COMPACT_ATOMS: atom_id res chain seq x y z
N MET A 1 -4.73 40.88 19.55
CA MET A 1 -4.06 39.66 20.00
C MET A 1 -4.08 38.71 18.82
N SER A 2 -2.94 38.48 18.19
CA SER A 2 -2.86 37.62 17.00
C SER A 2 -3.04 36.17 17.44
N GLY A 3 -4.15 35.53 17.08
CA GLY A 3 -4.39 34.15 17.48
C GLY A 3 -3.41 33.20 16.80
N THR A 4 -3.02 32.15 17.52
CA THR A 4 -2.31 30.99 16.94
C THR A 4 -3.14 29.75 17.21
N ILE A 5 -3.08 28.79 16.29
CA ILE A 5 -3.69 27.48 16.47
C ILE A 5 -2.62 26.39 16.47
N ASN A 6 -2.71 25.45 17.42
CA ASN A 6 -1.88 24.26 17.47
C ASN A 6 -2.46 23.20 16.54
N VAL A 7 -1.66 22.69 15.60
CA VAL A 7 -2.07 21.64 14.67
C VAL A 7 -1.07 20.48 14.69
N PHE A 8 -1.54 19.31 14.30
CA PHE A 8 -0.72 18.12 14.14
C PHE A 8 -0.63 17.74 12.67
N PHE A 9 0.56 17.37 12.22
CA PHE A 9 0.78 16.73 10.94
C PHE A 9 1.09 15.26 11.18
N ALA A 10 0.47 14.37 10.42
CA ALA A 10 0.68 12.93 10.55
C ALA A 10 0.85 12.28 9.18
N THR A 11 1.85 11.41 9.03
CA THR A 11 1.96 10.54 7.85
C THR A 11 1.25 9.22 8.09
N MET A 12 0.87 8.52 7.02
CA MET A 12 0.33 7.16 7.09
C MET A 12 1.34 6.16 7.68
N LYS A 13 2.64 6.49 7.64
CA LYS A 13 3.73 5.68 8.21
C LYS A 13 3.96 5.95 9.71
N GLY A 14 3.12 6.78 10.34
CA GLY A 14 3.14 7.04 11.78
C GLY A 14 4.05 8.20 12.22
N SER A 15 4.76 8.88 11.32
CA SER A 15 5.52 10.09 11.64
C SER A 15 4.55 11.21 12.03
N LYS A 16 4.78 11.86 13.17
CA LYS A 16 3.95 12.96 13.67
C LYS A 16 4.79 14.20 13.94
N TYR A 17 4.22 15.36 13.64
CA TYR A 17 4.85 16.65 13.91
C TYR A 17 3.81 17.65 14.39
N SER A 18 4.04 18.30 15.52
CA SER A 18 3.17 19.34 16.06
C SER A 18 3.75 20.73 15.80
N THR A 19 2.91 21.68 15.38
CA THR A 19 3.34 23.07 15.18
C THR A 19 2.19 24.05 15.38
N GLN A 20 2.52 25.34 15.39
CA GLN A 20 1.56 26.42 15.47
C GLN A 20 1.39 27.11 14.11
N LEU A 21 0.14 27.31 13.70
CA LEU A 21 -0.20 28.18 12.58
C LEU A 21 -0.66 29.53 13.11
N LYS A 22 -0.20 30.61 12.48
CA LYS A 22 -0.67 31.97 12.78
C LYS A 22 -2.07 32.17 12.19
N GLU A 23 -2.93 32.92 12.87
CA GLU A 23 -4.17 33.40 12.26
C GLU A 23 -3.90 34.08 10.92
N GLY A 24 -4.69 33.72 9.90
CA GLY A 24 -4.46 34.16 8.53
C GLY A 24 -3.60 33.24 7.67
N TYR A 25 -3.08 32.12 8.20
CA TYR A 25 -2.26 31.16 7.43
C TYR A 25 -2.85 30.79 6.05
N SER A 26 -1.98 30.64 5.06
CA SER A 26 -2.36 30.19 3.72
C SER A 26 -2.10 28.69 3.52
N VAL A 27 -2.45 28.16 2.35
CA VAL A 27 -2.12 26.78 2.00
C VAL A 27 -0.59 26.62 1.81
N GLU A 28 0.08 27.66 1.32
CA GLU A 28 1.54 27.70 1.15
C GLU A 28 2.29 27.58 2.49
N ASP A 29 1.77 28.19 3.55
CA ASP A 29 2.35 28.04 4.90
C ASP A 29 2.33 26.57 5.36
N ILE A 30 1.22 25.88 5.12
CA ILE A 30 1.05 24.45 5.43
C ILE A 30 2.02 23.62 4.57
N LYS A 31 2.11 23.89 3.27
CA LYS A 31 3.03 23.19 2.36
C LYS A 31 4.49 23.36 2.73
N LYS A 32 4.89 24.57 3.15
CA LYS A 32 6.25 24.86 3.56
C LYS A 32 6.63 24.02 4.78
N ILE A 33 5.74 23.90 5.77
CA ILE A 33 5.94 23.00 6.91
C ILE A 33 6.11 21.56 6.45
N VAL A 34 5.28 21.12 5.50
CA VAL A 34 5.33 19.74 4.97
C VAL A 34 6.67 19.48 4.28
N GLN A 35 7.12 20.39 3.43
CA GLN A 35 8.41 20.28 2.74
C GLN A 35 9.58 20.29 3.72
N GLU A 36 9.59 21.21 4.68
CA GLU A 36 10.68 21.34 5.67
C GLU A 36 10.77 20.17 6.65
N LYS A 37 9.63 19.55 7.01
CA LYS A 37 9.57 18.53 8.07
C LYS A 37 9.44 17.10 7.57
N PHE A 38 8.83 16.92 6.40
CA PHE A 38 8.58 15.59 5.83
C PHE A 38 9.32 15.35 4.51
N GLY A 39 10.02 16.37 3.96
CA GLY A 39 10.87 16.24 2.78
C GLY A 39 10.15 15.74 1.52
N SER A 40 8.81 15.75 1.52
CA SER A 40 7.99 15.17 0.47
C SER A 40 7.58 16.27 -0.51
N THR A 41 7.80 16.06 -1.80
CA THR A 41 7.40 16.98 -2.88
C THR A 41 6.07 16.55 -3.52
N ASN A 42 5.80 15.25 -3.55
CA ASN A 42 4.56 14.67 -4.07
C ASN A 42 3.70 14.13 -2.92
N TYR A 43 2.67 14.88 -2.55
CA TYR A 43 1.75 14.52 -1.47
C TYR A 43 0.35 15.10 -1.68
N ARG A 44 -0.60 14.64 -0.87
CA ARG A 44 -1.92 15.22 -0.64
C ARG A 44 -2.05 15.56 0.83
N LEU A 45 -2.70 16.68 1.12
CA LEU A 45 -3.02 17.07 2.48
C LEU A 45 -4.49 16.77 2.73
N VAL A 46 -4.78 16.08 3.83
CA VAL A 46 -6.16 15.65 4.15
C VAL A 46 -6.52 16.11 5.54
N VAL A 47 -7.69 16.76 5.68
CA VAL A 47 -8.26 17.17 6.95
C VAL A 47 -9.71 16.72 6.99
N ASN A 48 -10.12 16.03 8.07
CA ASN A 48 -11.50 15.55 8.24
C ASN A 48 -12.04 14.75 7.03
N GLY A 49 -11.17 13.98 6.38
CA GLY A 49 -11.54 13.21 5.18
C GLY A 49 -11.72 14.05 3.91
N GLN A 50 -11.34 15.33 3.91
CA GLN A 50 -11.34 16.19 2.73
C GLN A 50 -9.91 16.57 2.35
N GLU A 51 -9.60 16.47 1.06
CA GLU A 51 -8.32 16.89 0.50
C GLU A 51 -8.26 18.42 0.42
N ILE A 52 -7.14 19.00 0.88
CA ILE A 52 -6.80 20.39 0.61
C ILE A 52 -6.40 20.48 -0.86
N GLN A 53 -7.25 21.10 -1.68
CA GLN A 53 -6.98 21.34 -3.09
C GLN A 53 -6.26 22.68 -3.26
N ASP A 54 -5.02 22.62 -3.71
CA ASP A 54 -4.16 23.80 -3.88
C ASP A 54 -4.65 24.78 -4.96
N ASN A 55 -5.37 24.27 -5.95
CA ASN A 55 -5.86 25.02 -7.11
C ASN A 55 -7.25 25.64 -6.89
N ASP A 56 -7.83 25.50 -5.69
CA ASP A 56 -9.16 26.01 -5.37
C ASP A 56 -9.16 26.79 -4.04
N PRO A 57 -8.85 28.10 -4.08
CA PRO A 57 -8.82 28.95 -2.89
C PRO A 57 -10.15 29.02 -2.14
N VAL A 58 -11.28 28.83 -2.84
CA VAL A 58 -12.62 28.86 -2.25
C VAL A 58 -12.82 27.61 -1.41
N LYS A 59 -12.52 26.43 -1.94
CA LYS A 59 -12.57 25.18 -1.16
C LYS A 59 -11.60 25.17 0.01
N PHE A 60 -10.39 25.70 -0.19
CA PHE A 60 -9.46 25.84 0.92
C PHE A 60 -10.04 26.74 2.02
N SER A 61 -10.66 27.87 1.68
CA SER A 61 -11.30 28.77 2.65
C SER A 61 -12.43 28.10 3.43
N GLU A 62 -13.23 27.25 2.79
CA GLU A 62 -14.27 26.47 3.47
C GLU A 62 -13.67 25.40 4.39
N LEU A 63 -12.70 24.62 3.90
CA LEU A 63 -12.02 23.59 4.66
C LEU A 63 -11.23 24.16 5.85
N LYS A 64 -10.66 25.37 5.68
CA LYS A 64 -9.94 26.12 6.72
C LYS A 64 -10.79 26.34 7.97
N LYS A 65 -12.11 26.51 7.83
CA LYS A 65 -13.04 26.66 8.98
C LYS A 65 -13.10 25.40 9.87
N SER A 66 -12.71 24.24 9.32
CA SER A 66 -12.67 22.97 10.04
C SER A 66 -11.34 22.72 10.76
N ILE A 67 -10.29 23.48 10.43
CA ILE A 67 -8.98 23.40 11.08
C ILE A 67 -9.02 24.28 12.33
N LYS A 68 -8.94 23.62 13.48
CA LYS A 68 -8.97 24.23 14.82
C LYS A 68 -7.77 23.76 15.62
N ASN A 69 -7.69 24.22 16.88
CA ASN A 69 -6.74 23.66 17.82
C ASN A 69 -6.88 22.13 17.89
N SER A 70 -5.73 21.47 17.86
CA SER A 70 -5.59 20.02 17.90
C SER A 70 -6.11 19.28 16.67
N THR A 71 -6.38 19.96 15.55
CA THR A 71 -6.70 19.30 14.28
C THR A 71 -5.47 18.56 13.73
N THR A 72 -5.68 17.35 13.22
CA THR A 72 -4.67 16.58 12.50
C THR A 72 -4.83 16.77 10.99
N ILE A 73 -3.76 17.23 10.35
CA ILE A 73 -3.58 17.31 8.90
C ILE A 73 -2.75 16.09 8.49
N TYR A 74 -3.35 15.21 7.71
CA TYR A 74 -2.66 14.04 7.20
C TYR A 74 -1.84 14.40 5.96
N VAL A 75 -0.56 14.02 5.96
CA VAL A 75 0.35 14.13 4.81
C VAL A 75 0.42 12.76 4.14
N CYS A 76 -0.30 12.62 3.04
CA CYS A 76 -0.39 11.38 2.28
C CYS A 76 0.56 11.46 1.09
N GLN A 77 1.63 10.65 1.06
CA GLN A 77 2.54 10.63 -0.09
C GLN A 77 1.81 10.19 -1.37
N ARG A 78 2.04 10.92 -2.46
CA ARG A 78 1.52 10.61 -3.79
C ARG A 78 2.68 10.02 -4.59
N MET A 79 2.52 8.83 -5.15
CA MET A 79 3.42 8.37 -6.20
C MET A 79 2.92 8.87 -7.56
N ASP A 80 3.83 9.26 -8.44
CA ASP A 80 3.50 9.63 -9.82
C ASP A 80 2.91 8.41 -10.53
N GLY A 81 1.66 8.52 -10.97
CA GLY A 81 0.96 7.41 -11.62
C GLY A 81 1.21 7.41 -13.12
N GLY A 82 2.16 6.63 -13.63
CA GLY A 82 2.34 6.46 -15.07
C GLY A 82 3.72 5.91 -15.41
N SER A 83 3.74 4.82 -16.18
CA SER A 83 4.91 4.01 -16.59
C SER A 83 5.40 2.99 -15.54
N GLY A 84 4.82 1.78 -15.60
CA GLY A 84 5.43 0.56 -15.05
C GLY A 84 4.99 0.18 -13.65
N LEU A 85 3.69 0.17 -13.37
CA LEU A 85 3.21 -0.53 -12.16
C LEU A 85 3.60 -2.01 -12.28
N VAL A 86 4.38 -2.47 -11.32
CA VAL A 86 4.84 -3.85 -11.19
C VAL A 86 3.63 -4.76 -11.28
N ASP A 87 3.60 -5.59 -12.32
CA ASP A 87 2.60 -6.64 -12.45
C ASP A 87 2.86 -7.66 -11.34
N ILE A 88 2.19 -7.46 -10.20
CA ILE A 88 2.32 -8.31 -9.01
C ILE A 88 1.96 -9.75 -9.37
N ASP A 89 1.01 -9.97 -10.28
CA ASP A 89 0.60 -11.30 -10.69
C ASP A 89 1.68 -11.97 -11.55
N SER A 90 2.33 -11.21 -12.44
CA SER A 90 3.53 -11.69 -13.14
C SER A 90 4.69 -11.97 -12.19
N HIS A 91 4.95 -11.11 -11.20
CA HIS A 91 6.02 -11.34 -10.20
C HIS A 91 5.72 -12.57 -9.35
N LYS A 92 4.47 -12.73 -8.90
CA LYS A 92 3.98 -13.94 -8.23
C LYS A 92 4.15 -15.20 -9.08
N ALA A 93 3.84 -15.13 -10.37
CA ALA A 93 4.03 -16.23 -11.30
C ALA A 93 5.51 -16.60 -11.44
N THR A 94 6.40 -15.62 -11.60
CA THR A 94 7.86 -15.83 -11.61
C THR A 94 8.34 -16.49 -10.31
N ILE A 95 7.86 -16.02 -9.15
CA ILE A 95 8.21 -16.62 -7.86
C ILE A 95 7.77 -18.09 -7.77
N LEU A 96 6.58 -18.45 -8.28
CA LEU A 96 6.14 -19.85 -8.28
C LEU A 96 7.00 -20.74 -9.18
N VAL A 97 7.47 -20.21 -10.32
CA VAL A 97 8.40 -20.92 -11.21
C VAL A 97 9.74 -21.14 -10.50
N ASP A 98 10.33 -20.08 -9.98
CA ASP A 98 11.63 -20.13 -9.29
C ASP A 98 11.57 -20.98 -8.01
N LEU A 99 10.43 -21.00 -7.33
CA LEU A 99 10.20 -21.80 -6.13
C LEU A 99 10.44 -23.30 -6.39
N GLN A 100 10.09 -23.81 -7.57
CA GLN A 100 10.30 -25.24 -7.87
C GLN A 100 11.79 -25.61 -7.83
N ASP A 101 12.65 -24.74 -8.35
CA ASP A 101 14.10 -24.93 -8.32
C ASP A 101 14.67 -24.72 -6.92
N GLU A 102 14.13 -23.78 -6.16
CA GLU A 102 14.52 -23.57 -4.76
C GLU A 102 14.15 -24.76 -3.87
N LEU A 103 12.95 -25.32 -4.03
CA LEU A 103 12.52 -26.49 -3.25
C LEU A 103 13.44 -27.69 -3.46
N ARG A 104 14.10 -27.83 -4.61
CA ARG A 104 15.11 -28.88 -4.83
C ARG A 104 16.35 -28.68 -3.96
N LYS A 105 16.77 -27.43 -3.73
CA LYS A 105 17.96 -27.05 -2.94
C LYS A 105 17.72 -27.12 -1.43
N ILE A 106 16.46 -27.01 -0.99
CA ILE A 106 16.10 -27.03 0.43
C ILE A 106 16.28 -28.44 1.02
N PRO A 107 17.02 -28.58 2.14
CA PRO A 107 17.14 -29.85 2.83
C PRO A 107 15.82 -30.27 3.49
N THR A 108 15.52 -31.56 3.37
CA THR A 108 14.39 -32.20 4.04
C THR A 108 14.84 -32.90 5.31
N GLN A 109 13.88 -33.28 6.15
CA GLN A 109 14.14 -34.19 7.26
C GLN A 109 14.80 -35.49 6.77
N GLN A 110 15.66 -36.07 7.61
CA GLN A 110 16.42 -37.29 7.28
C GLN A 110 15.50 -38.51 7.21
N THR A 111 14.53 -38.57 8.11
CA THR A 111 13.50 -39.61 8.17
C THR A 111 12.24 -39.11 7.47
N ASN A 112 11.42 -40.06 6.97
CA ASN A 112 10.06 -39.72 6.56
C ASN A 112 9.27 -39.20 7.76
N SER A 113 8.40 -38.25 7.49
CA SER A 113 7.57 -37.58 8.47
C SER A 113 6.22 -37.31 7.84
N GLU A 114 5.15 -37.40 8.63
CA GLU A 114 3.81 -37.09 8.17
C GLU A 114 3.68 -35.60 7.82
N CYS A 115 3.34 -35.31 6.57
CA CYS A 115 3.14 -33.93 6.11
C CYS A 115 1.92 -33.31 6.81
N MET A 116 2.06 -32.10 7.36
CA MET A 116 0.95 -31.42 8.04
C MET A 116 -0.23 -31.00 7.12
N ILE A 117 -0.08 -31.14 5.79
CA ILE A 117 -1.11 -30.78 4.82
C ILE A 117 -1.77 -32.01 4.22
N CYS A 118 -0.98 -32.92 3.63
CA CYS A 118 -1.54 -34.10 2.96
C CYS A 118 -1.57 -35.36 3.84
N THR A 119 -1.05 -35.31 5.07
CA THR A 119 -1.02 -36.46 6.02
C THR A 119 -0.28 -37.70 5.49
N GLU A 120 0.53 -37.55 4.43
CA GLU A 120 1.34 -38.63 3.87
C GLU A 120 2.76 -38.59 4.44
N GLU A 121 3.35 -39.77 4.68
CA GLU A 121 4.75 -39.89 5.09
C GLU A 121 5.71 -39.57 3.94
N LYS A 122 6.34 -38.39 4.02
CA LYS A 122 7.27 -37.91 3.00
C LYS A 122 8.49 -37.27 3.65
N LYS A 123 9.53 -37.06 2.85
CA LYS A 123 10.66 -36.19 3.23
C LYS A 123 10.20 -34.74 3.22
N CYS A 124 9.85 -34.23 4.40
CA CYS A 124 9.28 -32.88 4.55
C CYS A 124 10.34 -31.83 4.85
N ILE A 125 10.03 -30.58 4.48
CA ILE A 125 10.79 -29.39 4.83
C ILE A 125 10.35 -28.95 6.22
N LYS A 126 11.30 -28.83 7.14
CA LYS A 126 11.08 -28.25 8.47
C LYS A 126 11.55 -26.80 8.48
N PHE A 127 10.64 -25.86 8.75
CA PHE A 127 10.94 -24.42 8.68
C PHE A 127 10.70 -23.65 9.98
N CYS A 128 9.97 -24.22 10.95
CA CYS A 128 9.80 -23.64 12.29
C CYS A 128 9.20 -24.67 13.25
N CYS A 129 9.46 -24.56 14.56
CA CYS A 129 8.88 -25.42 15.60
C CYS A 129 8.80 -26.91 15.17
N SER A 130 7.57 -27.43 15.05
CA SER A 130 7.24 -28.75 14.48
C SER A 130 6.52 -28.65 13.13
N SER A 131 6.51 -27.47 12.50
CA SER A 131 5.91 -27.25 11.18
C SER A 131 6.73 -27.91 10.08
N ILE A 132 6.13 -28.92 9.47
CA ILE A 132 6.71 -29.74 8.42
C ILE A 132 5.74 -29.88 7.24
N ILE A 133 6.23 -29.61 6.03
CA ILE A 133 5.42 -29.68 4.80
C ILE A 133 6.25 -30.35 3.71
N CYS A 134 5.66 -31.27 2.95
CA CYS A 134 6.33 -31.93 1.83
C CYS A 134 6.51 -30.97 0.64
N LYS A 135 7.48 -31.25 -0.24
CA LYS A 135 7.79 -30.37 -1.39
C LYS A 135 6.61 -30.18 -2.35
N GLU A 136 5.71 -31.14 -2.42
CA GLU A 136 4.51 -31.09 -3.29
C GLU A 136 3.42 -30.19 -2.73
N CYS A 137 3.22 -30.16 -1.40
CA CYS A 137 2.23 -29.29 -0.77
C CYS A 137 2.72 -27.86 -0.57
N PHE A 138 4.05 -27.65 -0.54
CA PHE A 138 4.64 -26.35 -0.23
C PHE A 138 4.20 -25.23 -1.19
N PRO A 139 4.15 -25.40 -2.53
CA PRO A 139 3.74 -24.34 -3.45
C PRO A 139 2.31 -23.83 -3.18
N ASN A 140 1.35 -24.75 -3.02
CA ASN A 140 -0.04 -24.38 -2.76
C ASN A 140 -0.19 -23.72 -1.38
N TYR A 141 0.51 -24.24 -0.37
CA TYR A 141 0.60 -23.59 0.93
C TYR A 141 1.15 -22.17 0.80
N PHE A 142 2.27 -22.00 0.11
CA PHE A 142 2.96 -20.74 -0.01
C PHE A 142 2.10 -19.69 -0.74
N ALA A 143 1.42 -20.09 -1.81
CA ALA A 143 0.46 -19.24 -2.52
C ALA A 143 -0.75 -18.84 -1.64
N ASN A 144 -1.30 -19.78 -0.87
CA ASN A 144 -2.45 -19.53 0.02
C ASN A 144 -2.12 -18.59 1.18
N TYR A 145 -0.85 -18.49 1.58
CA TYR A 145 -0.37 -17.59 2.62
C TYR A 145 0.34 -16.36 2.07
N ASP A 146 -0.08 -15.88 0.89
CA ASP A 146 0.44 -14.67 0.24
C ASP A 146 1.98 -14.66 0.12
N TYR A 147 2.57 -15.80 -0.24
CA TYR A 147 4.02 -15.95 -0.40
C TYR A 147 4.81 -15.69 0.89
N LYS A 148 4.15 -15.88 2.04
CA LYS A 148 4.77 -15.82 3.37
C LYS A 148 4.87 -17.20 3.98
N ILE A 149 5.93 -17.40 4.75
CA ILE A 149 6.14 -18.64 5.49
C ILE A 149 5.54 -18.47 6.89
N ILE A 150 4.41 -19.09 7.18
CA ILE A 150 3.76 -19.06 8.47
C ILE A 150 3.91 -20.39 9.19
N CYS A 151 4.50 -20.39 10.38
CA CYS A 151 4.58 -21.59 11.20
C CYS A 151 3.17 -22.08 11.58
N LEU A 152 2.77 -23.25 11.11
CA LEU A 152 1.47 -23.87 11.41
C LEU A 152 1.30 -24.23 12.91
N THR A 153 2.37 -24.19 13.69
CA THR A 153 2.35 -24.50 15.13
C THR A 153 2.24 -23.25 16.00
N CYS A 154 3.04 -22.21 15.73
CA CYS A 154 3.08 -21.00 16.56
C CYS A 154 2.50 -19.75 15.88
N ASN A 155 2.01 -19.89 14.65
CA ASN A 155 1.44 -18.85 13.80
C ASN A 155 2.36 -17.64 13.54
N LYS A 156 3.67 -17.78 13.79
CA LYS A 156 4.66 -16.73 13.52
C LYS A 156 5.13 -16.78 12.08
N THR A 157 5.29 -15.61 11.47
CA THR A 157 5.97 -15.47 10.19
C THR A 157 7.45 -15.82 10.36
N VAL A 158 7.94 -16.65 9.46
CA VAL A 158 9.32 -17.13 9.40
C VAL A 158 10.04 -16.36 8.31
N SER A 159 11.22 -15.86 8.63
CA SER A 159 12.09 -15.16 7.67
C SER A 159 12.44 -16.07 6.50
N PRO A 160 12.36 -15.62 5.23
CA PRO A 160 12.74 -16.40 4.06
C PRO A 160 14.17 -16.96 4.13
N GLU A 161 15.10 -16.22 4.73
CA GLU A 161 16.51 -16.58 4.93
C GLU A 161 16.71 -17.83 5.79
N LYS A 162 15.70 -18.21 6.59
CA LYS A 162 15.75 -19.43 7.42
C LYS A 162 15.38 -20.68 6.63
N VAL A 163 14.82 -20.52 5.43
CA VAL A 163 14.24 -21.63 4.65
C VAL A 163 14.89 -21.74 3.29
N PHE A 164 14.98 -20.63 2.56
CA PHE A 164 15.56 -20.59 1.22
C PHE A 164 17.06 -20.33 1.27
N VAL A 165 17.76 -20.81 0.25
CA VAL A 165 19.24 -20.75 0.18
C VAL A 165 19.69 -19.69 -0.83
N THR A 166 18.96 -19.53 -1.94
CA THR A 166 19.39 -18.62 -3.00
C THR A 166 19.06 -17.17 -2.65
N LEU A 167 20.10 -16.34 -2.54
CA LEU A 167 19.96 -14.91 -2.23
C LEU A 167 19.06 -14.18 -3.22
N GLN A 168 19.17 -14.47 -4.53
CA GLN A 168 18.35 -13.84 -5.56
C GLN A 168 16.86 -14.13 -5.37
N PHE A 169 16.51 -15.36 -4.97
CA PHE A 169 15.12 -15.72 -4.67
C PHE A 169 14.60 -15.02 -3.41
N ILE A 170 15.41 -14.97 -2.35
CA ILE A 170 15.09 -14.22 -1.13
C ILE A 170 14.84 -12.74 -1.46
N GLN A 171 15.71 -12.11 -2.26
CA GLN A 171 15.53 -10.73 -2.69
C GLN A 171 14.26 -10.54 -3.53
N SER A 172 13.91 -11.49 -4.38
CA SER A 172 12.65 -11.46 -5.15
C SER A 172 11.42 -11.49 -4.23
N LEU A 173 11.44 -12.28 -3.16
CA LEU A 173 10.38 -12.30 -2.14
C LEU A 173 10.27 -10.98 -1.38
N LEU A 174 11.41 -10.41 -0.96
CA LEU A 174 11.44 -9.11 -0.29
C LEU A 174 10.91 -8.00 -1.21
N GLN A 175 11.30 -8.03 -2.49
CA GLN A 175 10.80 -7.11 -3.50
C GLN A 175 9.30 -7.27 -3.72
N LEU A 176 8.76 -8.50 -3.71
CA LEU A 176 7.32 -8.73 -3.78
C LEU A 176 6.59 -8.12 -2.57
N ASP A 177 7.11 -8.30 -1.36
CA ASP A 177 6.54 -7.73 -0.14
C ASP A 177 6.56 -6.19 -0.17
N GLU A 178 7.68 -5.58 -0.57
CA GLU A 178 7.80 -4.13 -0.76
C GLU A 178 6.83 -3.61 -1.81
N THR A 179 6.77 -4.28 -2.97
CA THR A 179 5.86 -3.92 -4.06
C THR A 179 4.40 -4.04 -3.63
N THR A 180 4.05 -5.12 -2.93
CA THR A 180 2.69 -5.32 -2.40
C THR A 180 2.34 -4.26 -1.36
N LEU A 181 3.28 -3.87 -0.50
CA LEU A 181 3.10 -2.78 0.45
C LEU A 181 2.96 -1.43 -0.24
N MET A 182 3.72 -1.18 -1.30
CA MET A 182 3.59 0.02 -2.13
C MET A 182 2.22 0.05 -2.83
N ALA A 183 1.74 -1.07 -3.35
CA ALA A 183 0.41 -1.20 -3.93
C ALA A 183 -0.71 -0.94 -2.91
N ARG A 184 -0.56 -1.37 -1.64
CA ARG A 184 -1.51 -1.01 -0.57
C ARG A 184 -1.61 0.49 -0.31
N ASN A 185 -0.55 1.25 -0.56
CA ASN A 185 -0.60 2.72 -0.48
C ASN A 185 -1.23 3.35 -1.73
N ILE A 186 -1.44 2.58 -2.80
CA ILE A 186 -2.20 2.94 -4.00
C ILE A 186 -3.70 2.62 -3.79
N ASP A 187 -4.08 1.94 -2.70
CA ASP A 187 -5.43 1.42 -2.50
C ASP A 187 -6.42 2.39 -1.86
N PHE A 188 -6.13 3.68 -1.65
CA PHE A 188 -7.16 4.62 -1.18
C PHE A 188 -7.20 5.94 -1.95
N GLN A 189 -8.42 6.42 -2.20
CA GLN A 189 -8.70 7.72 -2.80
C GLN A 189 -9.78 8.40 -1.96
N ILE A 190 -9.70 9.71 -1.84
CA ILE A 190 -10.76 10.51 -1.24
C ILE A 190 -11.49 11.19 -2.38
N CYS A 191 -12.76 10.83 -2.59
CA CYS A 191 -13.59 11.47 -3.60
C CYS A 191 -13.73 12.97 -3.28
N THR A 192 -14.02 13.80 -4.28
CA THR A 192 -14.28 15.25 -4.10
C THR A 192 -15.43 15.55 -3.13
N CYS A 193 -16.32 14.58 -2.86
CA CYS A 193 -17.36 14.68 -1.84
C CYS A 193 -16.88 14.39 -0.40
N GLY A 194 -15.60 14.03 -0.21
CA GLY A 194 -15.01 13.66 1.08
C GLY A 194 -15.17 12.18 1.45
N ALA A 195 -15.76 11.36 0.58
CA ALA A 195 -15.88 9.93 0.85
C ALA A 195 -14.55 9.21 0.62
N PHE A 196 -14.19 8.37 1.58
CA PHE A 196 -13.05 7.47 1.47
C PHE A 196 -13.41 6.27 0.58
N SER A 197 -12.60 6.00 -0.42
CA SER A 197 -12.77 4.88 -1.35
C SER A 197 -11.51 4.02 -1.33
N ILE A 198 -11.71 2.70 -1.23
CA ILE A 198 -10.62 1.71 -1.29
C ILE A 198 -10.59 1.12 -2.70
N ASN A 199 -9.42 1.04 -3.32
CA ASN A 199 -9.26 0.42 -4.63
C ASN A 199 -9.38 -1.11 -4.48
N SER A 200 -10.59 -1.65 -4.66
CA SER A 200 -10.81 -3.09 -4.55
C SER A 200 -10.62 -3.84 -5.87
N THR A 201 -10.35 -3.16 -6.98
CA THR A 201 -10.41 -3.76 -8.32
C THR A 201 -9.21 -3.45 -9.22
N MET A 202 -8.25 -2.65 -8.75
CA MET A 202 -7.13 -2.10 -9.55
C MET A 202 -7.54 -1.29 -10.80
N TYR A 203 -8.84 -1.17 -11.09
CA TYR A 203 -9.35 -0.39 -12.21
C TYR A 203 -9.42 1.10 -11.86
N ALA A 204 -9.07 1.92 -12.86
CA ALA A 204 -9.18 3.37 -12.76
C ALA A 204 -10.62 3.82 -12.58
N LYS A 205 -11.59 3.25 -13.33
CA LYS A 205 -13.01 3.64 -13.24
C LYS A 205 -13.62 3.12 -11.95
N GLN A 206 -14.01 4.02 -11.07
CA GLN A 206 -14.73 3.67 -9.84
C GLN A 206 -15.93 4.56 -9.62
N LYS A 207 -16.93 4.03 -8.93
CA LYS A 207 -18.11 4.77 -8.49
C LYS A 207 -17.93 5.11 -7.01
N CYS A 208 -18.07 6.38 -6.65
CA CYS A 208 -18.08 6.76 -5.25
C CYS A 208 -19.36 6.26 -4.57
N ASP A 209 -19.24 5.52 -3.46
CA ASP A 209 -20.40 4.99 -2.73
C ASP A 209 -21.28 6.08 -2.12
N ASN A 210 -20.72 7.25 -1.82
CA ASN A 210 -21.47 8.36 -1.23
C ASN A 210 -22.16 9.23 -2.28
N CYS A 211 -21.38 9.87 -3.18
CA CYS A 211 -21.96 10.81 -4.16
C CYS A 211 -22.35 10.15 -5.49
N GLN A 212 -22.15 8.83 -5.64
CA GLN A 212 -22.51 8.05 -6.83
C GLN A 212 -21.85 8.50 -8.13
N ARG A 213 -20.87 9.40 -8.05
CA ARG A 213 -20.08 9.91 -9.17
C ARG A 213 -19.13 8.84 -9.69
N TRP A 214 -19.03 8.71 -11.01
CA TRP A 214 -17.97 7.93 -11.65
C TRP A 214 -16.71 8.78 -11.75
N LEU A 215 -15.61 8.29 -11.17
CA LEU A 215 -14.33 8.98 -11.15
C LEU A 215 -13.19 8.04 -11.55
N CYS A 216 -12.07 8.63 -11.94
CA CYS A 216 -10.82 7.90 -11.93
C CYS A 216 -10.25 7.86 -10.51
N PHE A 217 -9.98 6.65 -10.01
CA PHE A 217 -9.40 6.43 -8.71
C PHE A 217 -8.03 7.09 -8.54
N PHE A 218 -7.22 7.17 -9.60
CA PHE A 218 -5.87 7.71 -9.52
C PHE A 218 -5.81 9.24 -9.55
N CYS A 219 -6.57 9.88 -10.45
CA CYS A 219 -6.54 11.34 -10.63
C CYS A 219 -7.73 12.08 -10.02
N ASN A 220 -8.76 11.38 -9.55
CA ASN A 220 -9.98 11.96 -8.96
C ASN A 220 -10.77 12.88 -9.92
N ALA A 221 -10.58 12.75 -11.24
CA ALA A 221 -11.37 13.45 -12.26
C ALA A 221 -12.67 12.69 -12.58
N ASP A 222 -13.65 13.38 -13.18
CA ASP A 222 -14.92 12.79 -13.64
C ASP A 222 -14.69 11.84 -14.82
N TRP A 223 -15.32 10.66 -14.79
CA TRP A 223 -15.22 9.68 -15.87
C TRP A 223 -15.92 10.15 -17.15
N ASN A 224 -15.20 10.21 -18.27
CA ASN A 224 -15.78 10.50 -19.58
C ASN A 224 -16.26 9.20 -20.24
N GLU A 225 -17.57 8.99 -20.29
CA GLU A 225 -18.17 7.79 -20.90
C GLU A 225 -18.02 7.75 -22.43
N THR A 226 -17.95 8.90 -23.09
CA THR A 226 -17.88 9.00 -24.55
C THR A 226 -16.54 8.50 -25.09
N GLU A 227 -15.45 8.84 -24.39
CA GLU A 227 -14.10 8.46 -24.83
C GLU A 227 -13.63 7.11 -24.27
N LYS A 228 -14.36 6.55 -23.29
CA LYS A 228 -13.96 5.36 -22.50
C LYS A 228 -12.50 5.43 -22.00
N LYS A 229 -11.94 6.64 -21.90
CA LYS A 229 -10.54 6.95 -21.63
C LYS A 229 -10.48 8.29 -20.91
N MET A 230 -9.34 8.58 -20.30
CA MET A 230 -9.05 9.91 -19.76
C MET A 230 -7.86 10.55 -20.43
N ARG A 231 -7.99 11.85 -20.71
CA ARG A 231 -6.89 12.78 -20.95
C ARG A 231 -6.90 13.84 -19.86
N ASN A 232 -5.80 14.00 -19.14
CA ASN A 232 -5.42 15.31 -18.61
C ASN A 232 -4.05 15.68 -19.21
N GLU A 233 -3.60 16.92 -19.01
CA GLU A 233 -2.35 17.44 -19.59
C GLU A 233 -1.10 16.62 -19.22
N THR A 234 -1.18 15.77 -18.19
CA THR A 234 -0.03 15.09 -17.58
C THR A 234 -0.11 13.55 -17.61
N TYR A 235 -1.31 12.97 -17.82
CA TYR A 235 -1.56 11.53 -17.70
C TYR A 235 -2.63 11.06 -18.69
N THR A 236 -2.31 9.97 -19.40
CA THR A 236 -3.33 9.13 -20.05
C THR A 236 -3.56 7.91 -19.18
N CYS A 237 -4.65 7.90 -18.41
CA CYS A 237 -5.07 6.70 -17.73
C CYS A 237 -5.64 5.76 -18.80
N ARG A 238 -4.86 4.76 -19.22
CA ARG A 238 -5.31 3.70 -20.12
C ARG A 238 -6.04 2.63 -19.33
#